data_AF-A0A842TWJ9-F1
#
_entry.id   AF-A0A842TWJ9-F1
#
_cell.length_a   1.000
_cell.length_b   1.000
_cell.length_c   1.000
_cell.angle_alpha   90.00
_cell.angle_beta   90.00
_cell.angle_gamma   90.00
#
_symmetry.space_group_name_H-M   'P 1'
#
loop_
_entity.id
_entity.type
_entity.pdbx_description
1 polymer ?
#
loop_
_entity_poly.entity_id
_entity_poly.type
_entity_poly.pdbx_seq_one_letter_code
_entity_poly.pdbx_strand_id
1 'polypeptide(L)' 'MKKNKESGSVVKIDSSLLEDVDKILKKEKNKFRFVNKKQFIDIAVHEFLKKMEREDES' A
#
# COMPACT_ATOMS: atom_id res chain seq x y z
N MET A 1 26.89 6.81 -6.76
CA MET A 1 25.48 6.35 -6.68
C MET A 1 25.00 6.49 -5.24
N LYS A 2 24.11 7.45 -4.94
CA LYS A 2 23.48 7.56 -3.61
C LYS A 2 22.48 6.41 -3.49
N LYS A 3 22.75 5.42 -2.63
CA LYS A 3 21.74 4.45 -2.21
C LYS A 3 20.68 5.25 -1.46
N ASN A 4 19.47 5.38 -2.00
CA ASN A 4 18.33 5.86 -1.22
C ASN A 4 18.21 4.91 -0.02
N LYS A 5 18.52 5.42 1.16
CA LYS A 5 18.41 4.67 2.40
C LYS A 5 16.93 4.38 2.56
N GLU A 6 16.54 3.10 2.50
CA GLU A 6 15.15 2.70 2.76
C GLU A 6 14.84 3.03 4.22
N SER A 7 14.28 4.20 4.45
CA SER A 7 13.80 4.65 5.76
C SER A 7 12.50 3.92 6.05
N GLY A 8 12.59 2.65 6.41
CA GLY A 8 11.43 1.90 6.89
C GLY A 8 10.91 2.55 8.17
N SER A 9 9.65 2.99 8.16
CA SER A 9 8.95 3.43 9.37
C SER A 9 7.91 2.39 9.74
N VAL A 10 7.79 2.09 11.04
CA VAL A 10 6.78 1.17 11.55
C VAL A 10 5.54 1.97 11.90
N VAL A 11 4.43 1.69 11.23
CA VAL A 11 3.13 2.30 11.51
C VAL A 11 2.18 1.27 12.11
N LYS A 12 1.35 1.71 13.06
CA LYS A 12 0.27 0.88 13.60
C LYS A 12 -0.90 0.94 12.63
N ILE A 13 -1.38 -0.22 12.21
CA ILE A 13 -2.54 -0.38 11.34
C ILE A 13 -3.58 -1.16 12.14
N ASP A 14 -4.86 -0.77 12.00
CA ASP A 14 -5.95 -1.50 12.63
C ASP A 14 -5.94 -2.97 12.19
N SER A 15 -6.21 -3.87 13.13
CA SER A 15 -6.16 -5.31 12.88
C SER A 15 -7.24 -5.75 11.89
N SER A 16 -8.43 -5.14 11.97
CA SER A 16 -9.53 -5.42 11.04
C SER A 16 -9.18 -5.03 9.61
N LEU A 17 -8.49 -3.90 9.43
CA LEU A 17 -8.02 -3.45 8.13
C LEU A 17 -6.97 -4.41 7.55
N LEU A 18 -6.06 -4.92 8.38
CA LEU A 18 -5.08 -5.93 7.96
C LEU A 18 -5.74 -7.24 7.53
N GLU A 19 -6.80 -7.67 8.21
CA GLU A 19 -7.56 -8.87 7.81
C GLU A 19 -8.25 -8.67 6.46
N ASP A 20 -8.76 -7.49 6.17
CA ASP A 20 -9.37 -7.19 4.88
C ASP A 20 -8.32 -7.15 3.76
N VAL A 21 -7.11 -6.61 4.03
CA VAL A 21 -5.97 -6.70 3.12
C VAL A 21 -5.63 -8.16 2.82
N ASP A 22 -5.61 -9.04 3.82
CA ASP A 22 -5.40 -10.47 3.64
C ASP A 22 -6.45 -11.12 2.75
N LYS A 23 -7.73 -10.82 2.97
CA LYS A 23 -8.83 -11.32 2.14
C LYS A 23 -8.67 -10.86 0.68
N ILE A 24 -8.24 -9.63 0.46
CA ILE A 24 -8.00 -9.07 -0.88
C ILE A 24 -6.84 -9.79 -1.57
N LEU A 25 -5.73 -10.04 -0.87
CA LEU A 25 -4.57 -10.73 -1.43
C LEU A 25 -4.84 -12.19 -1.78
N LYS A 26 -5.71 -12.87 -1.01
CA LYS A 26 -6.09 -14.25 -1.26
C LYS A 26 -6.94 -14.44 -2.52
N LYS A 27 -7.54 -13.39 -3.08
CA LYS A 27 -8.30 -13.46 -4.34
C LYS A 27 -7.35 -13.75 -5.51
N GLU A 28 -7.65 -14.78 -6.32
CA GLU A 28 -6.78 -15.21 -7.44
C GLU A 28 -6.42 -14.10 -8.42
N LYS A 29 -7.35 -13.17 -8.68
CA LYS A 29 -7.13 -12.00 -9.54
C LYS A 29 -5.99 -11.08 -9.06
N ASN A 30 -5.63 -11.17 -7.78
CA ASN A 30 -4.67 -10.27 -7.14
C ASN A 30 -3.28 -10.91 -6.96
N LYS A 31 -3.13 -12.23 -7.18
CA LYS A 31 -1.86 -12.96 -7.05
C LYS A 31 -0.75 -12.44 -7.97
N PHE A 32 -1.13 -11.91 -9.14
CA PHE A 32 -0.17 -11.35 -10.09
C PHE A 32 0.18 -9.88 -9.83
N ARG A 33 -0.64 -9.17 -9.04
CA ARG A 33 -0.52 -7.72 -8.83
C ARG A 33 0.25 -7.36 -7.55
N PHE A 34 0.23 -8.23 -6.54
CA PHE A 34 0.85 -7.97 -5.25
C PHE A 34 1.61 -9.19 -4.74
N VAL A 35 2.91 -9.04 -4.46
CA VAL A 35 3.78 -10.11 -3.96
C VAL A 35 3.57 -10.33 -2.45
N ASN A 36 3.26 -9.28 -1.70
CA ASN A 36 3.05 -9.33 -0.25
C ASN A 36 2.16 -8.17 0.25
N LYS A 37 1.80 -8.20 1.54
CA LYS A 37 0.99 -7.17 2.22
C LYS A 37 1.61 -5.78 2.15
N LYS A 38 2.93 -5.68 2.33
CA LYS A 38 3.64 -4.40 2.28
C LYS A 38 3.48 -3.74 0.91
N GLN A 39 3.71 -4.49 -0.16
CA GLN A 39 3.57 -3.96 -1.52
C GLN A 39 2.13 -3.52 -1.81
N PHE A 40 1.14 -4.28 -1.34
CA PHE A 40 -0.26 -3.87 -1.46
C PHE A 40 -0.51 -2.52 -0.77
N ILE A 41 -0.07 -2.39 0.49
CA ILE A 41 -0.25 -1.18 1.29
C ILE A 41 0.50 0.00 0.65
N ASP A 42 1.75 -0.19 0.21
CA ASP A 42 2.56 0.85 -0.44
C ASP A 42 1.85 1.41 -1.69
N ILE A 43 1.31 0.53 -2.53
CA ILE A 43 0.58 0.94 -3.75
C ILE A 43 -0.72 1.66 -3.38
N ALA A 44 -1.50 1.13 -2.44
CA ALA A 44 -2.76 1.72 -2.03
C ALA A 44 -2.55 3.14 -1.44
N VAL A 45 -1.53 3.31 -0.60
CA VAL A 45 -1.16 4.61 -0.03
C VAL A 45 -0.71 5.56 -1.14
N HIS A 46 0.15 5.11 -2.06
CA HIS A 46 0.61 5.95 -3.16
C HIS A 46 -0.54 6.42 -4.07
N GLU A 47 -1.46 5.53 -4.45
CA GLU A 47 -2.63 5.87 -5.25
C GLU A 47 -3.55 6.86 -4.51
N PHE A 48 -3.74 6.68 -3.20
CA PHE A 48 -4.53 7.58 -2.36
C PHE A 48 -3.92 8.98 -2.26
N LEU A 49 -2.61 9.07 -1.99
CA LEU A 49 -1.90 10.36 -1.93
C LEU A 49 -2.00 11.11 -3.25
N LYS A 50 -1.75 10.42 -4.37
CA LYS A 50 -1.86 11.01 -5.72
C LYS A 50 -3.26 11.49 -6.04
N LYS A 51 -4.28 10.83 -5.51
CA LYS A 51 -5.67 11.27 -5.66
C LYS A 51 -5.90 12.57 -4.87
N MET A 52 -5.45 12.63 -3.61
CA MET A 52 -5.57 13.85 -2.79
C MET A 52 -4.87 15.04 -3.46
N GLU A 53 -3.64 14.86 -3.95
CA GLU A 53 -2.92 15.93 -4.66
C GLU A 53 -3.73 16.51 -5.84
N ARG A 54 -4.44 15.66 -6.59
CA ARG A 54 -5.27 16.11 -7.72
C ARG A 54 -6.56 16.82 -7.29
N GLU A 55 -7.13 16.41 -6.16
CA GLU A 55 -8.34 17.03 -5.59
C GLU A 55 -8.04 18.39 -4.96
N ASP A 56 -6.83 18.59 -4.41
CA ASP A 56 -6.36 19.89 -3.91
C ASP A 56 -6.03 20.90 -5.05
N GLU A 57 -5.73 20.42 -6.26
CA GLU A 57 -5.45 21.25 -7.44
C GLU A 57 -6.71 21.66 -8.25
N SER A 58 -7.91 21.17 -7.88
CA SER A 58 -9.19 21.41 -8.58
C SER A 58 -10.10 22.38 -7.85
#